data_AF-A0A2E3RTW3-F1
#
_entry.id   AF-A0A2E3RTW3-F1
#
_cell.length_a   1.000
_cell.length_b   1.000
_cell.length_c   1.000
_cell.angle_alpha   90.00
_cell.angle_beta   90.00
_cell.angle_gamma   90.00
#
_symmetry.space_group_name_H-M   'P 1'
#
loop_
_entity.id
_entity.type
_entity.pdbx_description
1 polymer ?
#
loop_
_entity_poly.entity_id
_entity_poly.type
_entity_poly.pdbx_seq_one_letter_code
_entity_poly.pdbx_strand_id
1 'polypeptide(L)'
;MFSYIARRLVLMIPTLIGITFVVFMLLALSPGGIGASLRVSGGQMEASKAAQLEAYLEDRYGLNDPVVYQYAKWLGRICPVKFGTRDQVTPSGELIRPPKSLVTPWMKESLYPDLENPEARKNEPIDTGSLDTDEKKARAYRTAARDYAKARADYIVATKELKHAYARYAKATGIEGAVDDDGNPRESRIPGVTIDAAAPSWKPVQAAAYKVLETYEIAEVARDRLSTIFGIKPFDEVGVPVLPGLVSLASPDLGTAFSRGRPVSDLIADALPVTLLLNLVTIPIIYLIAIPSGMLAAARQGTLFDVLSGATYVALWSIPRVWAGVLLIGYLANNQYLGWFPVSGLHDSDAASFAFLPTWTDGEFHRGYMLDTLWHICLPVACFVYSGFAVLSKQTRAAMLDNFNADYVRTARAKGVRNIDVVFKHVFRNSLLPLITMFVTIFPFLLAGSVVIEKIFSIPGMGSLVLEAITLRDRELLLANTIIIAVINLLALLLADILYALADPRVTYD
;
A
#
# COMPACT_ATOMS: atom_id res chain seq x y z
N MET A 1 -19.79 -5.98 -25.63
CA MET A 1 -18.87 -5.04 -24.92
C MET A 1 -19.30 -4.73 -23.49
N PHE A 2 -20.51 -4.23 -23.21
CA PHE A 2 -20.93 -3.96 -21.81
C PHE A 2 -20.92 -5.22 -20.93
N SER A 3 -21.51 -6.33 -21.39
CA SER A 3 -21.48 -7.63 -20.68
C SER A 3 -20.05 -8.10 -20.38
N TYR A 4 -19.14 -7.96 -21.34
CA TYR A 4 -17.73 -8.29 -21.17
C TYR A 4 -17.05 -7.39 -20.12
N ILE A 5 -17.23 -6.07 -20.20
CA ILE A 5 -16.66 -5.13 -19.23
C ILE A 5 -17.21 -5.43 -17.83
N ALA A 6 -18.52 -5.70 -17.70
CA ALA A 6 -19.13 -6.09 -16.43
C ALA A 6 -18.52 -7.41 -15.90
N ARG A 7 -18.39 -8.44 -16.75
CA ARG A 7 -17.72 -9.71 -16.40
C ARG A 7 -16.28 -9.46 -15.96
N ARG A 8 -15.56 -8.57 -16.62
CA ARG A 8 -14.18 -8.20 -16.31
C ARG A 8 -14.08 -7.50 -14.96
N LEU A 9 -14.94 -6.51 -14.69
CA LEU A 9 -15.03 -5.83 -13.40
C LEU A 9 -15.35 -6.79 -12.25
N VAL A 10 -16.22 -7.78 -12.48
CA VAL A 10 -16.49 -8.83 -11.49
C VAL A 10 -15.25 -9.71 -11.27
N LEU A 11 -14.52 -10.09 -12.33
CA LEU A 11 -13.27 -10.86 -12.24
C LEU A 11 -12.10 -10.10 -11.61
N MET A 12 -12.13 -8.76 -11.60
CA MET A 12 -11.14 -7.95 -10.90
C MET A 12 -11.19 -8.17 -9.39
N ILE A 13 -12.37 -8.41 -8.81
CA ILE A 13 -12.54 -8.60 -7.36
C ILE A 13 -11.75 -9.82 -6.85
N PRO A 14 -11.93 -11.05 -7.36
CA PRO A 14 -11.15 -12.20 -6.90
C PRO A 14 -9.66 -12.06 -7.24
N THR A 15 -9.32 -11.39 -8.34
CA THR A 15 -7.91 -11.11 -8.68
C THR A 15 -7.25 -10.19 -7.65
N LEU A 16 -7.93 -9.12 -7.27
CA LEU A 16 -7.47 -8.17 -6.25
C LEU A 16 -7.30 -8.88 -4.90
N ILE A 17 -8.29 -9.67 -4.48
CA ILE A 17 -8.22 -10.50 -3.27
C ILE A 17 -7.05 -11.48 -3.34
N GLY A 18 -6.80 -12.10 -4.50
CA GLY A 18 -5.67 -13.02 -4.67
C GLY A 18 -4.32 -12.31 -4.51
N ILE A 19 -4.14 -11.16 -5.17
CA ILE A 19 -2.89 -10.37 -5.08
C ILE A 19 -2.66 -9.90 -3.64
N THR A 20 -3.66 -9.32 -2.99
CA THR A 20 -3.51 -8.80 -1.63
C THR A 20 -3.34 -9.92 -0.61
N PHE A 21 -4.00 -11.07 -0.78
CA PHE A 21 -3.80 -12.24 0.05
C PHE A 21 -2.35 -12.72 0.00
N VAL A 22 -1.77 -12.88 -1.19
CA VAL A 22 -0.38 -13.31 -1.34
C VAL A 22 0.56 -12.33 -0.65
N VAL A 23 0.42 -11.03 -0.91
CA VAL A 23 1.30 -10.02 -0.29
C VAL A 23 1.13 -9.98 1.22
N PHE A 24 -0.09 -10.09 1.72
CA PHE A 24 -0.36 -10.14 3.16
C PHE A 24 0.26 -11.38 3.81
N MET A 25 0.13 -12.56 3.19
CA MET A 25 0.73 -13.80 3.69
C MET A 25 2.26 -13.71 3.71
N LEU A 26 2.88 -13.13 2.68
CA LEU A 26 4.33 -12.89 2.66
C LEU A 26 4.77 -11.99 3.82
N LEU A 27 4.00 -10.95 4.13
CA LEU A 27 4.27 -10.09 5.28
C LEU A 27 4.06 -10.82 6.61
N ALA A 28 3.04 -11.66 6.72
CA ALA A 28 2.76 -12.45 7.91
C ALA A 28 3.83 -13.52 8.19
N LEU A 29 4.41 -14.09 7.13
CA LEU A 29 5.49 -15.08 7.20
C LEU A 29 6.88 -14.43 7.39
N SER A 30 6.98 -13.10 7.23
CA SER A 30 8.25 -12.39 7.42
C SER A 30 8.74 -12.46 8.88
N PRO A 31 10.05 -12.40 9.15
CA PRO A 31 10.58 -12.43 10.51
C PRO A 31 9.97 -11.34 11.42
N GLY A 32 9.26 -11.77 12.47
CA GLY A 32 8.50 -10.92 13.38
C GLY A 32 7.01 -10.72 13.01
N GLY A 33 6.54 -11.37 11.94
CA GLY A 33 5.14 -11.37 11.48
C GLY A 33 4.55 -9.98 11.27
N ILE A 34 3.22 -9.86 11.36
CA ILE A 34 2.49 -8.58 11.28
C ILE A 34 2.71 -7.70 12.53
N GLY A 35 3.56 -8.13 13.47
CA GLY A 35 4.04 -7.38 14.65
C GLY A 35 5.46 -6.79 14.53
N ALA A 36 6.27 -7.16 13.53
CA ALA A 36 7.69 -6.75 13.40
C ALA A 36 8.02 -5.23 13.45
N SER A 37 7.16 -4.31 12.98
CA SER A 37 7.36 -2.86 13.09
C SER A 37 7.56 -2.39 14.54
N LEU A 38 6.94 -3.09 15.51
CA LEU A 38 7.10 -2.82 16.95
C LEU A 38 8.53 -3.04 17.45
N ARG A 39 9.28 -3.98 16.85
CA ARG A 39 10.66 -4.29 17.28
C ARG A 39 11.69 -3.28 16.78
N VAL A 40 11.42 -2.65 15.62
CA VAL A 40 12.34 -1.66 15.01
C VAL A 40 12.22 -0.30 15.68
N SER A 41 11.00 0.13 16.03
CA SER A 41 10.78 1.37 16.79
C SER A 41 11.10 1.26 18.29
N GLY A 42 11.25 0.04 18.82
CA GLY A 42 11.51 -0.24 20.24
C GLY A 42 12.88 0.20 20.76
N GLY A 43 13.82 0.58 19.89
CA GLY A 43 15.15 1.04 20.33
C GLY A 43 15.18 2.43 21.00
N GLN A 44 14.13 3.25 20.82
CA GLN A 44 14.06 4.63 21.33
C GLN A 44 12.73 5.00 21.99
N MET A 45 11.76 4.08 22.06
CA MET A 45 10.42 4.38 22.55
C MET A 45 10.26 3.96 24.01
N GLU A 46 9.71 4.86 24.83
CA GLU A 46 9.36 4.59 26.24
C GLU A 46 8.45 3.36 26.35
N ALA A 47 8.72 2.44 27.28
CA ALA A 47 8.06 1.14 27.37
C ALA A 47 6.52 1.22 27.43
N SER A 48 5.98 2.28 28.06
CA SER A 48 4.53 2.57 28.11
C SER A 48 3.93 2.92 26.75
N LYS A 49 4.63 3.73 25.93
CA LYS A 49 4.19 4.09 24.58
C LYS A 49 4.28 2.91 23.61
N ALA A 50 5.30 2.07 23.76
CA ALA A 50 5.44 0.84 22.99
C ALA A 50 4.28 -0.13 23.27
N ALA A 51 3.85 -0.27 24.54
CA ALA A 51 2.71 -1.10 24.92
C ALA A 51 1.37 -0.55 24.41
N GLN A 52 1.18 0.78 24.41
CA GLN A 52 0.01 1.41 23.80
C GLN A 52 -0.05 1.20 22.28
N LEU A 53 1.09 1.31 21.60
CA LEU A 53 1.20 1.04 20.17
C LEU A 53 0.92 -0.44 19.84
N GLU A 54 1.39 -1.35 20.67
CA GLU A 54 1.11 -2.77 20.54
C GLU A 54 -0.38 -3.09 20.77
N ALA A 55 -1.00 -2.50 21.80
CA ALA A 55 -2.44 -2.59 22.03
C ALA A 55 -3.23 -2.15 20.80
N TYR A 56 -2.83 -1.01 20.22
CA TYR A 56 -3.43 -0.48 19.01
C TYR A 56 -3.30 -1.46 17.84
N LEU A 57 -2.12 -2.04 17.61
CA LEU A 57 -1.87 -2.99 16.51
C LEU A 57 -2.58 -4.33 16.73
N GLU A 58 -2.63 -4.85 17.94
CA GLU A 58 -3.39 -6.05 18.30
C GLU A 58 -4.89 -5.86 18.02
N ASP A 59 -5.45 -4.73 18.46
CA ASP A 59 -6.87 -4.44 18.24
C ASP A 59 -7.18 -4.22 16.76
N ARG A 60 -6.19 -3.78 15.97
CA ARG A 60 -6.34 -3.46 14.55
C ARG A 60 -6.16 -4.66 13.63
N TYR A 61 -5.14 -5.48 13.85
CA TYR A 61 -4.83 -6.66 13.02
C TYR A 61 -5.28 -7.98 13.63
N GLY A 62 -5.52 -8.02 14.94
CA GLY A 62 -5.69 -9.31 15.63
C GLY A 62 -4.39 -10.10 15.60
N LEU A 63 -3.27 -9.51 16.05
CA LEU A 63 -1.95 -10.16 15.96
C LEU A 63 -1.91 -11.56 16.61
N ASN A 64 -2.80 -11.82 17.57
CA ASN A 64 -2.97 -13.08 18.27
C ASN A 64 -3.95 -14.06 17.57
N ASP A 65 -4.70 -13.60 16.57
CA ASP A 65 -5.63 -14.41 15.78
C ASP A 65 -4.86 -15.16 14.66
N PRO A 66 -5.36 -16.30 14.13
CA PRO A 66 -4.69 -16.98 13.01
C PRO A 66 -4.54 -16.06 11.79
N VAL A 67 -3.48 -16.23 11.00
CA VAL A 67 -3.11 -15.30 9.91
C VAL A 67 -4.25 -15.04 8.92
N VAL A 68 -5.08 -16.04 8.64
CA VAL A 68 -6.25 -15.92 7.77
C VAL A 68 -7.32 -14.97 8.35
N TYR A 69 -7.53 -14.99 9.67
CA TYR A 69 -8.41 -14.05 10.36
C TYR A 69 -7.84 -12.63 10.32
N GLN A 70 -6.52 -12.49 10.47
CA GLN A 70 -5.84 -11.18 10.35
C GLN A 70 -6.08 -10.59 8.96
N TYR A 71 -5.97 -11.42 7.91
CA TYR A 71 -6.25 -11.01 6.53
C TYR A 71 -7.72 -10.62 6.34
N ALA A 72 -8.67 -11.43 6.81
CA ALA A 72 -10.10 -11.14 6.68
C ALA A 72 -10.47 -9.81 7.36
N LYS A 73 -9.89 -9.55 8.54
CA LYS A 73 -10.07 -8.30 9.28
C LYS A 73 -9.49 -7.10 8.54
N TRP A 74 -8.27 -7.24 8.02
CA TRP A 74 -7.64 -6.21 7.20
C TRP A 74 -8.43 -5.95 5.90
N LEU A 75 -8.92 -6.99 5.22
CA LEU A 75 -9.73 -6.86 4.01
C LEU A 75 -11.06 -6.14 4.30
N GLY A 76 -11.72 -6.44 5.42
CA GLY A 76 -12.93 -5.73 5.86
C GLY A 76 -12.71 -4.23 6.11
N ARG A 77 -11.50 -3.82 6.53
CA ARG A 77 -11.14 -2.41 6.70
C ARG A 77 -10.97 -1.66 5.39
N ILE A 78 -10.51 -2.36 4.35
CA ILE A 78 -10.23 -1.75 3.05
C ILE A 78 -11.44 -1.85 2.12
N CYS A 79 -12.27 -2.88 2.26
CA CYS A 79 -13.49 -3.03 1.49
C CYS A 79 -14.41 -1.82 1.69
N PRO A 80 -14.92 -1.18 0.62
CA PRO A 80 -15.90 -0.11 0.75
C PRO A 80 -17.22 -0.56 1.38
N VAL A 81 -17.54 -1.86 1.26
CA VAL A 81 -18.71 -2.48 1.86
C VAL A 81 -18.37 -2.89 3.30
N LYS A 82 -19.03 -2.24 4.26
CA LYS A 82 -18.89 -2.46 5.70
C LYS A 82 -20.08 -3.24 6.25
N PHE A 83 -19.80 -4.04 7.28
CA PHE A 83 -20.81 -4.84 7.97
C PHE A 83 -20.90 -4.43 9.44
N GLY A 84 -22.12 -4.43 9.98
CA GLY A 84 -22.39 -4.13 11.38
C GLY A 84 -22.50 -2.63 11.70
N THR A 85 -22.12 -2.26 12.92
CA THR A 85 -22.18 -0.87 13.41
C THR A 85 -21.25 0.03 12.61
N ARG A 86 -21.75 1.21 12.22
CA ARG A 86 -20.98 2.18 11.44
C ARG A 86 -19.84 2.76 12.28
N ASP A 87 -18.67 2.88 11.66
CA ASP A 87 -17.54 3.63 12.21
C ASP A 87 -17.94 5.12 12.35
N GLN A 88 -17.36 5.82 13.30
CA GLN A 88 -17.55 7.27 13.50
C GLN A 88 -16.27 8.02 13.08
N VAL A 89 -16.35 9.31 12.76
CA VAL A 89 -15.19 10.11 12.35
C VAL A 89 -15.00 11.34 13.22
N THR A 90 -13.78 11.54 13.73
CA THR A 90 -13.46 12.77 14.46
C THR A 90 -13.46 13.98 13.53
N PRO A 91 -13.54 15.21 14.07
CA PRO A 91 -13.33 16.42 13.27
C PRO A 91 -11.96 16.49 12.56
N SER A 92 -10.98 15.70 13.01
CA SER A 92 -9.66 15.56 12.37
C SER A 92 -9.61 14.52 11.26
N GLY A 93 -10.73 13.85 10.95
CA GLY A 93 -10.79 12.80 9.92
C GLY A 93 -10.34 11.41 10.40
N GLU A 94 -10.10 11.23 11.70
CA GLU A 94 -9.69 9.93 12.25
C GLU A 94 -10.90 9.02 12.44
N LEU A 95 -10.79 7.79 11.93
CA LEU A 95 -11.84 6.78 12.07
C LEU A 95 -11.84 6.17 13.47
N ILE A 96 -13.00 6.20 14.10
CA ILE A 96 -13.30 5.63 15.40
C ILE A 96 -14.15 4.38 15.24
N ARG A 97 -13.78 3.33 15.97
CA ARG A 97 -14.43 2.03 15.96
C ARG A 97 -14.98 1.62 17.32
N PRO A 98 -15.99 0.74 17.36
CA PRO A 98 -16.37 0.09 18.59
C PRO A 98 -15.18 -0.68 19.18
N PRO A 99 -14.94 -0.60 20.50
CA PRO A 99 -13.81 -1.28 21.12
C PRO A 99 -14.00 -2.80 21.06
N LYS A 100 -12.94 -3.53 20.68
CA LYS A 100 -12.95 -5.00 20.59
C LYS A 100 -13.24 -5.60 21.97
N SER A 101 -13.94 -6.74 22.00
CA SER A 101 -14.01 -7.56 23.21
C SER A 101 -12.62 -8.11 23.54
N LEU A 102 -12.26 -8.10 24.81
CA LEU A 102 -11.05 -8.75 25.28
C LEU A 102 -11.25 -10.26 25.28
N VAL A 103 -10.19 -11.01 24.94
CA VAL A 103 -10.22 -12.47 25.10
C VAL A 103 -9.98 -12.76 26.57
N THR A 104 -10.88 -13.54 27.18
CA THR A 104 -10.76 -13.94 28.57
C THR A 104 -9.46 -14.73 28.78
N PRO A 105 -8.62 -14.38 29.77
CA PRO A 105 -7.40 -15.12 30.06
C PRO A 105 -7.73 -16.57 30.38
N TRP A 106 -7.00 -17.52 29.78
CA TRP A 106 -7.25 -18.97 29.95
C TRP A 106 -7.20 -19.44 31.42
N MET A 107 -6.49 -18.71 32.29
CA MET A 107 -6.38 -19.02 33.73
C MET A 107 -7.62 -18.63 34.54
N LYS A 108 -8.45 -17.70 34.04
CA LYS A 108 -9.60 -17.18 34.78
C LYS A 108 -10.56 -18.32 35.12
N GLU A 109 -10.95 -19.08 34.12
CA GLU A 109 -11.92 -20.18 34.31
C GLU A 109 -11.27 -21.45 34.88
N SER A 110 -9.97 -21.65 34.68
CA SER A 110 -9.29 -22.92 35.01
C SER A 110 -8.55 -22.92 36.35
N LEU A 111 -7.84 -21.85 36.69
CA LEU A 111 -6.96 -21.79 37.86
C LEU A 111 -7.47 -20.86 38.96
N TYR A 112 -8.25 -19.84 38.60
CA TYR A 112 -8.70 -18.80 39.53
C TYR A 112 -10.18 -18.42 39.30
N PRO A 113 -11.12 -19.39 39.33
CA PRO A 113 -12.53 -19.14 39.02
C PRO A 113 -13.21 -18.16 39.98
N ASP A 114 -12.76 -18.11 41.24
CA ASP A 114 -13.36 -17.27 42.29
C ASP A 114 -12.69 -15.90 42.43
N LEU A 115 -11.72 -15.57 41.57
CA LEU A 115 -10.98 -14.32 41.67
C LEU A 115 -11.74 -13.18 40.99
N GLU A 116 -12.55 -12.48 41.77
CA GLU A 116 -13.21 -11.24 41.36
C GLU A 116 -12.43 -10.02 41.89
N ASN A 117 -12.15 -9.01 41.05
CA ASN A 117 -11.61 -7.72 41.49
C ASN A 117 -12.77 -6.82 41.99
N PRO A 118 -12.86 -6.53 43.30
CA PRO A 118 -13.91 -5.69 43.84
C PRO A 118 -13.83 -4.24 43.34
N GLU A 119 -12.64 -3.77 42.95
CA GLU A 119 -12.43 -2.39 42.49
C GLU A 119 -12.87 -2.17 41.05
N ALA A 120 -12.83 -3.21 40.20
CA ALA A 120 -13.32 -3.13 38.83
C ALA A 120 -14.85 -2.86 38.80
N ARG A 121 -15.61 -3.45 39.72
CA ARG A 121 -17.07 -3.21 39.86
C ARG A 121 -17.45 -1.87 40.51
N LYS A 122 -16.52 -1.14 41.14
CA LYS A 122 -16.80 0.18 41.73
C LYS A 122 -17.08 1.27 40.69
N ASN A 123 -16.88 1.00 39.40
CA ASN A 123 -17.22 1.95 38.34
C ASN A 123 -18.74 2.10 38.23
N GLU A 124 -19.24 3.26 38.66
CA GLU A 124 -20.62 3.66 38.44
C GLU A 124 -20.92 3.70 36.93
N PRO A 125 -22.14 3.30 36.51
CA PRO A 125 -22.60 3.48 35.14
C PRO A 125 -22.41 4.95 34.74
N ILE A 126 -21.87 5.21 33.55
CA ILE A 126 -21.82 6.59 33.06
C ILE A 126 -23.24 7.10 32.93
N ASP A 127 -23.54 8.23 33.57
CA ASP A 127 -24.74 8.99 33.29
C ASP A 127 -24.64 9.61 31.89
N THR A 128 -25.09 8.85 30.89
CA THR A 128 -25.17 9.29 29.50
C THR A 128 -26.16 10.43 29.31
N GLY A 129 -27.11 10.63 30.24
CA GLY A 129 -28.09 11.71 30.19
C GLY A 129 -27.46 13.09 30.43
N SER A 130 -26.37 13.17 31.18
CA SER A 130 -25.61 14.41 31.41
C SER A 130 -24.80 14.91 30.20
N LEU A 131 -24.64 14.06 29.17
CA LEU A 131 -23.86 14.31 27.95
C LEU A 131 -24.77 14.86 26.83
N ASP A 132 -25.39 16.00 27.10
CA ASP A 132 -26.36 16.68 26.23
C ASP A 132 -25.74 17.33 24.98
N THR A 133 -24.53 17.89 25.08
CA THR A 133 -23.84 18.55 23.97
C THR A 133 -22.82 17.64 23.29
N ASP A 134 -22.63 17.82 21.99
CA ASP A 134 -21.65 17.04 21.22
C ASP A 134 -20.21 17.27 21.71
N GLU A 135 -19.90 18.46 22.24
CA GLU A 135 -18.60 18.72 22.88
C GLU A 135 -18.39 17.89 24.15
N LYS A 136 -19.43 17.75 25.00
CA LYS A 136 -19.37 16.90 26.20
C LYS A 136 -19.23 15.43 25.82
N LYS A 137 -19.99 14.96 24.83
CA LYS A 137 -19.87 13.58 24.31
C LYS A 137 -18.46 13.31 23.78
N ALA A 138 -17.92 14.21 22.94
CA ALA A 138 -16.58 14.09 22.38
C ALA A 138 -15.50 14.11 23.48
N ARG A 139 -15.64 14.97 24.50
CA ARG A 139 -14.72 15.03 25.65
C ARG A 139 -14.77 13.75 26.48
N ALA A 140 -15.97 13.26 26.79
CA ALA A 140 -16.18 12.00 27.50
C ALA A 140 -15.54 10.83 26.75
N TYR A 141 -15.74 10.78 25.42
CA TYR A 141 -15.11 9.79 24.55
C TYR A 141 -13.58 9.84 24.61
N ARG A 142 -12.97 11.02 24.44
CA ARG A 142 -11.50 11.16 24.48
C ARG A 142 -10.89 10.73 25.82
N THR A 143 -11.60 10.97 26.92
CA THR A 143 -11.14 10.53 28.25
C THR A 143 -11.26 9.01 28.38
N ALA A 144 -12.44 8.44 28.09
CA ALA A 144 -12.63 7.00 28.15
C ALA A 144 -11.71 6.22 27.19
N ALA A 145 -11.42 6.77 26.01
CA ALA A 145 -10.50 6.17 25.06
C ALA A 145 -9.06 6.14 25.59
N ARG A 146 -8.60 7.22 26.25
CA ARG A 146 -7.28 7.26 26.89
C ARG A 146 -7.19 6.29 28.07
N ASP A 147 -8.23 6.24 28.90
CA ASP A 147 -8.30 5.35 30.06
C ASP A 147 -8.26 3.87 29.62
N TYR A 148 -9.06 3.52 28.60
CA TYR A 148 -9.04 2.19 28.00
C TYR A 148 -7.68 1.86 27.37
N ALA A 149 -7.08 2.77 26.60
CA ALA A 149 -5.78 2.55 25.98
C ALA A 149 -4.68 2.28 27.02
N LYS A 150 -4.71 3.01 28.15
CA LYS A 150 -3.80 2.79 29.27
C LYS A 150 -4.05 1.44 29.95
N ALA A 151 -5.30 1.15 30.33
CA ALA A 151 -5.66 -0.13 30.96
C ALA A 151 -5.29 -1.33 30.08
N ARG A 152 -5.50 -1.21 28.76
CA ARG A 152 -5.13 -2.25 27.79
C ARG A 152 -3.62 -2.41 27.67
N ALA A 153 -2.85 -1.32 27.69
CA ALA A 153 -1.40 -1.39 27.69
C ALA A 153 -0.88 -2.10 28.95
N ASP A 154 -1.44 -1.77 30.13
CA ASP A 154 -1.09 -2.42 31.40
C ASP A 154 -1.41 -3.93 31.37
N TYR A 155 -2.55 -4.32 30.79
CA TYR A 155 -2.90 -5.73 30.58
C TYR A 155 -1.91 -6.49 29.68
N ILE A 156 -1.46 -5.86 28.58
CA ILE A 156 -0.48 -6.47 27.67
C ILE A 156 0.87 -6.64 28.38
N VAL A 157 1.30 -5.63 29.14
CA VAL A 157 2.54 -5.71 29.94
C VAL A 157 2.45 -6.83 30.97
N ALA A 158 1.35 -6.92 31.72
CA ALA A 158 1.12 -7.99 32.68
C ALA A 158 1.14 -9.38 32.00
N THR A 159 0.54 -9.49 30.82
CA THR A 159 0.50 -10.75 30.05
C THR A 159 1.91 -11.16 29.62
N LYS A 160 2.77 -10.22 29.22
CA LYS A 160 4.18 -10.51 28.91
C LYS A 160 4.97 -10.93 30.14
N GLU A 161 4.79 -10.24 31.26
CA GLU A 161 5.44 -10.60 32.53
C GLU A 161 5.07 -12.03 32.96
N LEU A 162 3.81 -12.40 32.83
CA LEU A 162 3.33 -13.76 33.05
C LEU A 162 4.02 -14.76 32.12
N LYS A 163 4.08 -14.46 30.82
CA LYS A 163 4.73 -15.33 29.83
C LYS A 163 6.19 -15.59 30.20
N HIS A 164 6.92 -14.55 30.61
CA HIS A 164 8.30 -14.68 31.08
C HIS A 164 8.42 -15.44 32.41
N ALA A 165 7.51 -15.19 33.36
CA ALA A 165 7.48 -15.91 34.63
C ALA A 165 7.24 -17.41 34.41
N TYR A 166 6.29 -17.76 33.55
CA TYR A 166 5.99 -19.15 33.21
C TYR A 166 7.15 -19.82 32.48
N ALA A 167 7.79 -19.15 31.51
CA ALA A 167 8.95 -19.71 30.83
C ALA A 167 10.10 -20.04 31.80
N ARG A 168 10.33 -19.19 32.82
CA ARG A 168 11.30 -19.48 33.89
C ARG A 168 10.88 -20.67 34.75
N TYR A 169 9.60 -20.76 35.11
CA TYR A 169 9.06 -21.91 35.86
C TYR A 169 9.23 -23.21 35.07
N ALA A 170 8.81 -23.24 33.81
CA ALA A 170 8.90 -24.40 32.93
C ALA A 170 10.34 -24.91 32.74
N LYS A 171 11.31 -23.98 32.63
CA LYS A 171 12.73 -24.33 32.58
C LYS A 171 13.26 -24.90 33.91
N ALA A 172 12.77 -24.39 35.04
CA ALA A 172 13.17 -24.86 36.37
C ALA A 172 12.58 -26.22 36.73
N THR A 173 11.38 -26.55 36.25
CA THR A 173 10.68 -27.81 36.51
C THR A 173 10.88 -28.88 35.44
N GLY A 174 11.63 -28.56 34.36
CA GLY A 174 12.00 -29.53 33.32
C GLY A 174 10.83 -29.94 32.42
N ILE A 175 9.83 -29.09 32.22
CA ILE A 175 8.67 -29.40 31.38
C ILE A 175 9.08 -29.30 29.90
N GLU A 176 9.34 -30.45 29.27
CA GLU A 176 9.74 -30.51 27.85
C GLU A 176 8.67 -29.94 26.91
N GLY A 177 9.11 -29.03 26.02
CA GLY A 177 8.25 -28.43 25.00
C GLY A 177 7.22 -27.41 25.53
N ALA A 178 7.33 -26.97 26.79
CA ALA A 178 6.49 -25.91 27.36
C ALA A 178 6.87 -24.51 26.89
N VAL A 179 8.06 -24.34 26.31
CA VAL A 179 8.58 -23.09 25.76
C VAL A 179 8.91 -23.31 24.28
N ASP A 180 8.57 -22.36 23.42
CA ASP A 180 8.97 -22.36 22.01
C ASP A 180 10.45 -21.96 21.83
N ASP A 181 10.95 -22.01 20.59
CA ASP A 181 12.33 -21.66 20.26
C ASP A 181 12.63 -20.15 20.49
N ASP A 182 11.59 -19.32 20.61
CA ASP A 182 11.65 -17.87 20.87
C ASP A 182 11.55 -17.54 22.38
N GLY A 183 11.41 -18.53 23.27
CA GLY A 183 11.32 -18.33 24.71
C GLY A 183 9.90 -18.02 25.24
N ASN A 184 8.86 -18.12 24.41
CA ASN A 184 7.47 -17.92 24.80
C ASN A 184 6.82 -19.23 25.27
N PRO A 185 5.88 -19.17 26.23
CA PRO A 185 5.17 -20.35 26.68
C PRO A 185 4.20 -20.88 25.62
N ARG A 186 4.19 -22.20 25.40
CA ARG A 186 3.18 -22.85 24.56
C ARG A 186 1.88 -23.00 25.34
N GLU A 187 0.97 -22.04 25.16
CA GLU A 187 -0.33 -21.97 25.85
C GLU A 187 -1.17 -23.26 25.69
N SER A 188 -1.06 -23.93 24.54
CA SER A 188 -1.74 -25.21 24.27
C SER A 188 -1.29 -26.40 25.13
N ARG A 189 -0.13 -26.31 25.79
CA ARG A 189 0.43 -27.33 26.68
C ARG A 189 0.13 -27.08 28.15
N ILE A 190 -0.49 -25.95 28.49
CA ILE A 190 -0.75 -25.57 29.89
C ILE A 190 -1.93 -26.36 30.51
N PRO A 191 -3.05 -26.60 29.79
CA PRO A 191 -4.11 -27.47 30.29
C PRO A 191 -3.61 -28.92 30.42
N GLY A 192 -3.51 -29.44 31.65
CA GLY A 192 -3.13 -30.83 31.93
C GLY A 192 -1.74 -31.06 32.53
N VAL A 193 -0.95 -30.00 32.77
CA VAL A 193 0.32 -30.10 33.52
C VAL A 193 0.02 -30.11 35.02
N THR A 194 0.62 -31.06 35.75
CA THR A 194 0.59 -31.05 37.23
C THR A 194 1.42 -29.87 37.72
N ILE A 195 0.74 -28.84 38.22
CA ILE A 195 1.36 -27.64 38.76
C ILE A 195 1.89 -27.96 40.16
N ASP A 196 3.19 -27.82 40.37
CA ASP A 196 3.78 -27.87 41.71
C ASP A 196 3.64 -26.49 42.37
N ALA A 197 2.53 -26.30 43.08
CA ALA A 197 2.24 -25.05 43.78
C ALA A 197 3.24 -24.76 44.94
N ALA A 198 4.00 -25.77 45.40
CA ALA A 198 4.99 -25.61 46.47
C ALA A 198 6.36 -25.14 45.95
N ALA A 199 6.61 -25.26 44.64
CA ALA A 199 7.86 -24.84 44.03
C ALA A 199 8.09 -23.31 44.22
N PRO A 200 9.29 -22.87 44.68
CA PRO A 200 9.61 -21.44 44.80
C PRO A 200 9.48 -20.67 43.49
N SER A 201 9.66 -21.36 42.35
CA SER A 201 9.51 -20.82 41.00
C SER A 201 8.05 -20.59 40.58
N TRP A 202 7.05 -21.14 41.30
CA TRP A 202 5.63 -20.94 41.03
C TRP A 202 5.09 -19.62 41.58
N LYS A 203 5.59 -19.16 42.73
CA LYS A 203 5.12 -17.91 43.38
C LYS A 203 5.16 -16.68 42.44
N PRO A 204 6.22 -16.45 41.64
CA PRO A 204 6.23 -15.36 40.66
C PRO A 204 5.21 -15.53 39.54
N VAL A 205 4.91 -16.77 39.13
CA VAL A 205 3.89 -17.07 38.10
C VAL A 205 2.51 -16.75 38.64
N GLN A 206 2.22 -17.18 39.87
CA GLN A 206 0.96 -16.87 40.55
C GLN A 206 0.76 -15.37 40.73
N ALA A 207 1.79 -14.64 41.18
CA ALA A 207 1.71 -13.18 41.31
C ALA A 207 1.46 -12.48 39.96
N ALA A 208 2.15 -12.93 38.89
CA ALA A 208 1.93 -12.41 37.55
C ALA A 208 0.53 -12.76 37.01
N ALA A 209 0.01 -13.96 37.32
CA ALA A 209 -1.33 -14.38 36.93
C ALA A 209 -2.41 -13.52 37.59
N TYR A 210 -2.26 -13.23 38.89
CA TYR A 210 -3.15 -12.30 39.60
C TYR A 210 -3.14 -10.91 38.98
N LYS A 211 -1.94 -10.38 38.67
CA LYS A 211 -1.80 -9.07 38.00
C LYS A 211 -2.47 -9.06 36.62
N VAL A 212 -2.39 -10.14 35.85
CA VAL A 212 -3.08 -10.28 34.56
C VAL A 212 -4.60 -10.24 34.72
N LEU A 213 -5.14 -10.98 35.69
CA LEU A 213 -6.59 -11.00 35.95
C LEU A 213 -7.09 -9.63 36.44
N GLU A 214 -6.36 -8.99 37.34
CA GLU A 214 -6.65 -7.64 37.82
C GLU A 214 -6.69 -6.62 36.68
N THR A 215 -5.63 -6.58 35.86
CA THR A 215 -5.53 -5.65 34.72
C THR A 215 -6.53 -5.98 33.60
N TYR A 216 -6.87 -7.26 33.40
CA TYR A 216 -7.94 -7.67 32.48
C TYR A 216 -9.29 -7.06 32.89
N GLU A 217 -9.68 -7.18 34.16
CA GLU A 217 -10.98 -6.67 34.62
C GLU A 217 -11.05 -5.15 34.57
N ILE A 218 -9.94 -4.46 34.90
CA ILE A 218 -9.85 -3.00 34.74
C ILE A 218 -10.01 -2.61 33.25
N ALA A 219 -9.34 -3.33 32.34
CA ALA A 219 -9.42 -3.09 30.92
C ALA A 219 -10.82 -3.41 30.34
N GLU A 220 -11.48 -4.47 30.82
CA GLU A 220 -12.83 -4.86 30.42
C GLU A 220 -13.86 -3.81 30.83
N VAL A 221 -13.78 -3.32 32.07
CA VAL A 221 -14.68 -2.25 32.55
C VAL A 221 -14.42 -0.94 31.81
N ALA A 222 -13.15 -0.57 31.59
CA ALA A 222 -12.81 0.61 30.80
C ALA A 222 -13.30 0.50 29.34
N ARG A 223 -13.27 -0.71 28.77
CA ARG A 223 -13.79 -1.03 27.44
C ARG A 223 -15.31 -0.91 27.37
N ASP A 224 -16.04 -1.44 28.35
CA ASP A 224 -17.50 -1.36 28.38
C ASP A 224 -17.97 0.08 28.60
N ARG A 225 -17.24 0.84 29.41
CA ARG A 225 -17.40 2.29 29.55
C ARG A 225 -17.24 3.00 28.21
N LEU A 226 -16.16 2.71 27.48
CA LEU A 226 -15.91 3.26 26.14
C LEU A 226 -16.97 2.83 25.12
N SER A 227 -17.43 1.58 25.17
CA SER A 227 -18.48 1.04 24.30
C SER A 227 -19.81 1.75 24.53
N THR A 228 -20.15 2.04 25.79
CA THR A 228 -21.36 2.79 26.17
C THR A 228 -21.31 4.21 25.62
N ILE A 229 -20.16 4.90 25.76
CA ILE A 229 -19.97 6.23 25.19
C ILE A 229 -19.98 6.19 23.66
N PHE A 230 -19.39 5.18 23.03
CA PHE A 230 -19.45 5.03 21.58
C PHE A 230 -20.90 4.90 21.08
N GLY A 231 -21.76 4.19 21.84
CA GLY A 231 -23.17 3.98 21.54
C GLY A 231 -24.02 5.26 21.51
N ILE A 232 -23.65 6.29 22.28
CA ILE A 232 -24.34 7.61 22.24
C ILE A 232 -23.88 8.51 21.08
N LYS A 233 -23.07 7.97 20.16
CA LYS A 233 -22.59 8.62 18.93
C LYS A 233 -21.94 9.99 19.21
N PRO A 234 -20.77 9.99 19.87
CA PRO A 234 -20.04 11.21 20.18
C PRO A 234 -19.53 11.94 18.93
N PHE A 235 -19.48 11.26 17.79
CA PHE A 235 -19.13 11.83 16.50
C PHE A 235 -20.03 11.32 15.37
N ASP A 236 -19.92 11.95 14.21
CA ASP A 236 -20.70 11.59 13.03
C ASP A 236 -20.33 10.21 12.50
N GLU A 237 -21.35 9.44 12.12
CA GLU A 237 -21.16 8.13 11.49
C GLU A 237 -20.68 8.27 10.05
N VAL A 238 -19.72 7.42 9.68
CA VAL A 238 -19.10 7.42 8.36
C VAL A 238 -19.97 6.67 7.36
N GLY A 239 -19.92 7.12 6.12
CA GLY A 239 -20.50 6.41 4.98
C GLY A 239 -22.02 6.56 4.86
N VAL A 240 -22.62 5.72 4.02
CA VAL A 240 -24.06 5.71 3.76
C VAL A 240 -24.62 4.33 4.14
N PRO A 241 -25.66 4.25 4.98
CA PRO A 241 -26.30 2.96 5.27
C PRO A 241 -27.04 2.47 4.02
N VAL A 242 -26.70 1.27 3.54
CA VAL A 242 -27.41 0.60 2.44
C VAL A 242 -28.55 -0.24 3.01
N LEU A 243 -28.24 -1.02 4.04
CA LEU A 243 -29.20 -1.75 4.87
C LEU A 243 -28.96 -1.33 6.33
N PRO A 244 -29.88 -0.58 6.96
CA PRO A 244 -29.71 -0.07 8.32
C PRO A 244 -29.31 -1.18 9.30
N GLY A 245 -28.17 -1.00 9.97
CA GLY A 245 -27.64 -1.95 10.96
C GLY A 245 -26.95 -3.20 10.41
N LEU A 246 -26.98 -3.45 9.09
CA LEU A 246 -26.39 -4.64 8.48
C LEU A 246 -25.24 -4.30 7.52
N VAL A 247 -25.50 -3.42 6.54
CA VAL A 247 -24.56 -3.10 5.46
C VAL A 247 -24.48 -1.60 5.26
N SER A 248 -23.27 -1.05 5.24
CA SER A 248 -23.01 0.35 4.93
C SER A 248 -21.89 0.48 3.90
N LEU A 249 -21.89 1.60 3.17
CA LEU A 249 -20.86 1.95 2.21
C LEU A 249 -20.01 3.08 2.80
N ALA A 250 -18.73 2.82 3.04
CA ALA A 250 -17.79 3.79 3.61
C ALA A 250 -16.48 3.80 2.83
N SER A 251 -15.74 4.90 2.91
CA SER A 251 -14.41 4.99 2.29
C SER A 251 -13.47 3.91 2.85
N PRO A 252 -12.55 3.35 2.04
CA PRO A 252 -11.52 2.44 2.50
C PRO A 252 -10.66 3.04 3.63
N ASP A 253 -10.46 2.29 4.72
CA ASP A 253 -9.52 2.66 5.78
C ASP A 253 -8.14 2.07 5.48
N LEU A 254 -7.29 2.87 4.83
CA LEU A 254 -5.89 2.55 4.55
C LEU A 254 -4.97 2.72 5.76
N GLY A 255 -5.46 3.41 6.79
CA GLY A 255 -4.74 3.57 8.04
C GLY A 255 -3.78 4.71 8.18
N THR A 256 -2.96 4.61 9.22
CA THR A 256 -1.96 5.61 9.60
C THR A 256 -0.57 5.02 9.44
N ALA A 257 0.31 5.76 8.76
CA ALA A 257 1.71 5.42 8.63
C ALA A 257 2.41 5.82 9.92
N PHE A 258 2.79 4.84 10.75
CA PHE A 258 3.46 5.10 12.02
C PHE A 258 4.83 5.76 11.83
N SER A 259 5.47 5.46 10.71
CA SER A 259 6.73 6.10 10.31
C SER A 259 6.64 7.63 10.26
N ARG A 260 5.50 8.17 9.82
CA ARG A 260 5.29 9.60 9.59
C ARG A 260 4.23 10.23 10.49
N GLY A 261 3.50 9.43 11.27
CA GLY A 261 2.39 9.88 12.10
C GLY A 261 1.22 10.50 11.31
N ARG A 262 1.10 10.20 10.01
CA ARG A 262 0.07 10.75 9.12
C ARG A 262 -0.81 9.64 8.52
N PRO A 263 -2.06 9.93 8.13
CA PRO A 263 -2.89 9.00 7.37
C PRO A 263 -2.20 8.56 6.06
N VAL A 264 -2.30 7.29 5.73
CA VAL A 264 -1.74 6.69 4.51
C VAL A 264 -2.44 7.24 3.26
N SER A 265 -3.73 7.56 3.36
CA SER A 265 -4.49 8.22 2.29
C SER A 265 -3.84 9.51 1.83
N ASP A 266 -3.35 10.32 2.78
CA ASP A 266 -2.79 11.64 2.49
C ASP A 266 -1.42 11.50 1.83
N LEU A 267 -0.61 10.55 2.32
CA LEU A 267 0.69 10.25 1.71
C LEU A 267 0.52 9.79 0.25
N ILE A 268 -0.46 8.92 -0.01
CA ILE A 268 -0.77 8.48 -1.38
C ILE A 268 -1.32 9.63 -2.22
N ALA A 269 -2.17 10.50 -1.66
CA ALA A 269 -2.71 11.67 -2.36
C ALA A 269 -1.61 12.68 -2.74
N ASP A 270 -0.58 12.82 -1.92
CA ASP A 270 0.59 13.67 -2.21
C ASP A 270 1.47 13.06 -3.33
N ALA A 271 1.65 11.73 -3.34
CA ALA A 271 2.60 11.06 -4.23
C ALA A 271 2.03 10.56 -5.57
N LEU A 272 0.76 10.14 -5.59
CA LEU A 272 0.10 9.58 -6.77
C LEU A 272 0.06 10.57 -7.96
N PRO A 273 -0.29 11.86 -7.78
CA PRO A 273 -0.28 12.83 -8.87
C PRO A 273 1.11 13.03 -9.49
N VAL A 274 2.18 12.95 -8.68
CA VAL A 274 3.56 13.12 -9.14
C VAL A 274 3.97 11.98 -10.07
N THR A 275 3.74 10.73 -9.64
CA THR A 275 4.02 9.56 -10.48
C THR A 275 3.11 9.53 -11.72
N LEU A 276 1.85 9.95 -11.60
CA LEU A 276 0.96 10.08 -12.76
C LEU A 276 1.45 11.13 -13.75
N LEU A 277 1.89 12.31 -13.28
CA LEU A 277 2.43 13.38 -14.12
C LEU A 277 3.63 12.91 -14.93
N LEU A 278 4.61 12.28 -14.26
CA LEU A 278 5.80 11.75 -14.94
C LEU A 278 5.42 10.77 -16.06
N ASN A 279 4.46 9.89 -15.79
CA ASN A 279 4.05 8.85 -16.73
C ASN A 279 3.16 9.37 -17.85
N LEU A 280 2.28 10.33 -17.56
CA LEU A 280 1.42 10.98 -18.54
C LEU A 280 2.22 11.80 -19.55
N VAL A 281 3.38 12.34 -19.15
CA VAL A 281 4.33 12.99 -20.08
C VAL A 281 5.17 11.95 -20.83
N THR A 282 5.67 10.94 -20.13
CA THR A 282 6.59 9.94 -20.66
C THR A 282 5.97 9.04 -21.74
N ILE A 283 4.79 8.47 -21.47
CA ILE A 283 4.18 7.45 -22.34
C ILE A 283 3.87 8.02 -23.74
N PRO A 284 3.20 9.18 -23.89
CA PRO A 284 2.95 9.75 -25.21
C PRO A 284 4.23 10.01 -25.99
N ILE A 285 5.28 10.52 -25.34
CA ILE A 285 6.58 10.76 -25.99
C ILE A 285 7.12 9.43 -26.52
N ILE A 286 7.23 8.39 -25.69
CA ILE A 286 7.71 7.07 -26.09
C ILE A 286 6.95 6.57 -27.32
N TYR A 287 5.62 6.55 -27.28
CA TYR A 287 4.81 6.02 -28.38
C TYR A 287 4.94 6.87 -29.64
N LEU A 288 4.98 8.20 -29.50
CA LEU A 288 5.11 9.15 -30.62
C LEU A 288 6.43 8.99 -31.36
N ILE A 289 7.54 8.69 -30.67
CA ILE A 289 8.84 8.53 -31.32
C ILE A 289 9.12 7.07 -31.73
N ALA A 290 8.72 6.10 -30.91
CA ALA A 290 9.10 4.71 -31.09
C ALA A 290 8.32 4.02 -32.19
N ILE A 291 7.01 4.28 -32.28
CA ILE A 291 6.16 3.66 -33.30
C ILE A 291 6.61 4.09 -34.71
N PRO A 292 6.75 5.39 -35.02
CA PRO A 292 7.23 5.81 -36.34
C PRO A 292 8.65 5.31 -36.64
N SER A 293 9.54 5.29 -35.66
CA SER A 293 10.91 4.78 -35.82
C SER A 293 10.90 3.30 -36.22
N GLY A 294 10.20 2.46 -35.45
CA GLY A 294 10.09 1.02 -35.73
C GLY A 294 9.35 0.71 -37.04
N MET A 295 8.30 1.47 -37.35
CA MET A 295 7.59 1.36 -38.63
C MET A 295 8.51 1.70 -39.81
N LEU A 296 9.28 2.78 -39.72
CA LEU A 296 10.18 3.21 -40.79
C LEU A 296 11.33 2.21 -40.98
N ALA A 297 11.86 1.66 -39.89
CA ALA A 297 12.88 0.61 -39.94
C ALA A 297 12.35 -0.66 -40.62
N ALA A 298 11.13 -1.09 -40.30
CA ALA A 298 10.50 -2.25 -40.93
C ALA A 298 10.13 -2.01 -42.40
N ALA A 299 9.61 -0.82 -42.74
CA ALA A 299 9.23 -0.48 -44.12
C ALA A 299 10.45 -0.36 -45.04
N ARG A 300 11.62 -0.04 -44.49
CA ARG A 300 12.90 0.04 -45.20
C ARG A 300 13.85 -1.09 -44.82
N GLN A 301 13.29 -2.29 -44.61
CA GLN A 301 14.06 -3.47 -44.23
C GLN A 301 15.28 -3.68 -45.14
N GLY A 302 16.44 -3.96 -44.53
CA GLY A 302 17.69 -4.22 -45.25
C GLY A 302 18.45 -2.97 -45.71
N THR A 303 17.92 -1.76 -45.48
CA THR A 303 18.66 -0.51 -45.76
C THR A 303 19.61 -0.14 -44.61
N LEU A 304 20.53 0.79 -44.86
CA LEU A 304 21.41 1.36 -43.83
C LEU A 304 20.60 1.90 -42.63
N PHE A 305 19.44 2.53 -42.90
CA PHE A 305 18.58 3.05 -41.84
C PHE A 305 18.07 1.92 -40.93
N ASP A 306 17.65 0.80 -41.50
CA ASP A 306 17.22 -0.38 -40.74
C ASP A 306 18.35 -0.94 -39.87
N VAL A 307 19.56 -1.09 -40.43
CA VAL A 307 20.72 -1.59 -39.70
C VAL A 307 21.13 -0.64 -38.56
N LEU A 308 21.21 0.67 -38.82
CA LEU A 308 21.59 1.67 -37.82
C LEU A 308 20.54 1.83 -36.72
N SER A 309 19.25 1.88 -37.10
CA SER A 309 18.16 1.97 -36.12
C SER A 309 18.08 0.70 -35.27
N GLY A 310 18.20 -0.48 -35.89
CA GLY A 310 18.28 -1.77 -35.18
C GLY A 310 19.45 -1.83 -34.19
N ALA A 311 20.65 -1.42 -34.61
CA ALA A 311 21.81 -1.33 -33.73
C ALA A 311 21.57 -0.33 -32.59
N THR A 312 20.95 0.82 -32.88
CA THR A 312 20.61 1.83 -31.88
C THR A 312 19.62 1.29 -30.84
N TYR A 313 18.58 0.57 -31.27
CA TYR A 313 17.61 -0.04 -30.35
C TYR A 313 18.29 -1.03 -29.40
N VAL A 314 19.19 -1.88 -29.92
CA VAL A 314 19.93 -2.85 -29.10
C VAL A 314 20.92 -2.15 -28.16
N ALA A 315 21.63 -1.13 -28.64
CA ALA A 315 22.57 -0.36 -27.84
C ALA A 315 21.86 0.33 -26.66
N LEU A 316 20.76 1.03 -26.93
CA LEU A 316 19.96 1.69 -25.89
C LEU A 316 19.34 0.69 -24.92
N TRP A 317 18.88 -0.47 -25.41
CA TRP A 317 18.33 -1.52 -24.53
C TRP A 317 19.39 -2.14 -23.61
N SER A 318 20.65 -2.16 -24.05
CA SER A 318 21.78 -2.68 -23.26
C SER A 318 22.16 -1.77 -22.09
N ILE A 319 21.77 -0.49 -22.12
CA ILE A 319 22.11 0.49 -21.09
C ILE A 319 21.11 0.40 -19.93
N PRO A 320 21.53 -0.01 -18.71
CA PRO A 320 20.64 -0.05 -17.57
C PRO A 320 20.11 1.35 -17.21
N ARG A 321 18.79 1.45 -17.06
CA ARG A 321 18.06 2.68 -16.67
C ARG A 321 18.62 3.39 -15.45
N VAL A 322 19.01 2.62 -14.43
CA VAL A 322 19.62 3.11 -13.19
C VAL A 322 20.95 3.80 -13.48
N TRP A 323 21.80 3.18 -14.30
CA TRP A 323 23.11 3.69 -14.66
C TRP A 323 23.00 4.96 -15.51
N ALA A 324 22.09 4.98 -16.49
CA ALA A 324 21.81 6.19 -17.27
C ALA A 324 21.37 7.35 -16.37
N GLY A 325 20.46 7.11 -15.41
CA GLY A 325 20.02 8.15 -14.46
C GLY A 325 21.18 8.73 -13.64
N VAL A 326 22.06 7.87 -13.09
CA VAL A 326 23.23 8.30 -12.34
C VAL A 326 24.20 9.12 -13.21
N LEU A 327 24.44 8.72 -14.47
CA LEU A 327 25.29 9.46 -15.39
C LEU A 327 24.69 10.81 -15.81
N LEU A 328 23.38 10.84 -16.06
CA LEU A 328 22.68 12.08 -16.43
C LEU A 328 22.76 13.10 -15.29
N ILE A 329 22.51 12.70 -14.04
CA ILE A 329 22.74 13.59 -12.89
C ILE A 329 24.21 13.98 -12.78
N GLY A 330 25.11 12.98 -12.82
CA GLY A 330 26.53 13.19 -12.59
C GLY A 330 27.19 14.14 -13.59
N TYR A 331 26.74 14.16 -14.84
CA TYR A 331 27.37 14.96 -15.91
C TYR A 331 26.54 16.16 -16.35
N LEU A 332 25.21 16.03 -16.45
CA LEU A 332 24.34 17.09 -16.94
C LEU A 332 23.78 17.99 -15.83
N ALA A 333 23.64 17.48 -14.61
CA ALA A 333 23.11 18.26 -13.49
C ALA A 333 24.18 18.80 -12.54
N ASN A 334 25.32 18.11 -12.44
CA ASN A 334 26.42 18.56 -11.58
C ASN A 334 27.10 19.81 -12.14
N ASN A 335 27.20 20.86 -11.31
CA ASN A 335 27.86 22.14 -11.62
C ASN A 335 29.37 22.01 -11.90
N GLN A 336 30.01 20.91 -11.50
CA GLN A 336 31.41 20.64 -11.84
C GLN A 336 31.60 20.26 -13.31
N TYR A 337 30.52 19.86 -14.01
CA TYR A 337 30.53 19.49 -15.42
C TYR A 337 29.67 20.46 -16.23
N LEU A 338 28.49 20.06 -16.72
CA LEU A 338 27.65 20.94 -17.55
C LEU A 338 26.71 21.82 -16.73
N GLY A 339 26.19 21.31 -15.59
CA GLY A 339 25.27 22.07 -14.73
C GLY A 339 24.03 22.63 -15.43
N TRP A 340 23.57 22.01 -16.52
CA TRP A 340 22.40 22.49 -17.27
C TRP A 340 21.10 22.16 -16.56
N PHE A 341 21.01 20.99 -15.95
CA PHE A 341 19.79 20.48 -15.34
C PHE A 341 19.85 20.52 -13.81
N PRO A 342 18.71 20.49 -13.13
CA PRO A 342 18.67 20.43 -11.67
C PRO A 342 19.01 19.02 -11.20
N VAL A 343 19.61 18.95 -10.00
CA VAL A 343 20.13 17.69 -9.43
C VAL A 343 19.02 16.84 -8.81
N SER A 344 17.97 17.48 -8.28
CA SER A 344 16.95 16.80 -7.48
C SER A 344 15.65 17.57 -7.38
N GLY A 345 14.55 16.85 -7.08
CA GLY A 345 13.26 17.44 -6.77
C GLY A 345 12.34 17.58 -7.98
N LEU A 346 11.07 17.92 -7.72
CA LEU A 346 10.06 18.14 -8.76
C LEU A 346 10.07 19.59 -9.29
N HIS A 347 10.51 20.52 -8.46
CA HIS A 347 10.63 21.96 -8.72
C HIS A 347 11.61 22.55 -7.69
N ASP A 348 12.00 23.80 -7.88
CA ASP A 348 12.83 24.55 -6.93
C ASP A 348 12.17 24.67 -5.54
N SER A 349 12.97 24.81 -4.48
CA SER A 349 12.47 25.02 -3.12
C SER A 349 11.62 26.28 -2.97
N ASP A 350 11.92 27.32 -3.75
CA ASP A 350 11.17 28.59 -3.72
C ASP A 350 9.97 28.61 -4.67
N ALA A 351 9.67 27.49 -5.34
CA ALA A 351 8.64 27.42 -6.38
C ALA A 351 7.22 27.75 -5.89
N ALA A 352 6.95 27.66 -4.58
CA ALA A 352 5.68 28.07 -4.00
C ALA A 352 5.38 29.58 -4.16
N SER A 353 6.43 30.39 -4.36
CA SER A 353 6.32 31.83 -4.59
C SER A 353 6.23 32.22 -6.08
N PHE A 354 6.40 31.26 -6.99
CA PHE A 354 6.45 31.55 -8.42
C PHE A 354 5.04 31.73 -9.00
N ALA A 355 4.93 32.63 -9.98
CA ALA A 355 3.77 32.64 -10.87
C ALA A 355 3.69 31.31 -11.63
N PHE A 356 2.48 30.85 -11.96
CA PHE A 356 2.29 29.57 -12.64
C PHE A 356 2.97 29.55 -14.02
N LEU A 357 2.74 30.60 -14.81
CA LEU A 357 3.37 30.80 -16.12
C LEU A 357 4.67 31.61 -15.99
N PRO A 358 5.57 31.51 -16.98
CA PRO A 358 6.74 32.38 -17.04
C PRO A 358 6.32 33.85 -17.08
N THR A 359 6.91 34.67 -16.21
CA THR A 359 6.61 36.10 -16.11
C THR A 359 7.89 36.92 -16.20
N TRP A 360 7.75 38.11 -16.77
CA TRP A 360 8.80 39.12 -16.73
C TRP A 360 8.45 40.09 -15.62
N THR A 361 9.28 40.18 -14.60
CA THR A 361 9.11 41.11 -13.48
C THR A 361 10.41 41.88 -13.34
N ASP A 362 10.34 43.22 -13.31
CA ASP A 362 11.50 44.11 -13.15
C ASP A 362 12.65 43.87 -14.16
N GLY A 363 12.33 43.41 -15.37
CA GLY A 363 13.31 43.12 -16.42
C GLY A 363 14.01 41.77 -16.32
N GLU A 364 13.72 40.98 -15.28
CA GLU A 364 14.23 39.63 -15.10
C GLU A 364 13.20 38.58 -15.55
N PHE A 365 13.70 37.54 -16.23
CA PHE A 365 12.86 36.43 -16.68
C PHE A 365 12.70 35.41 -15.56
N HIS A 366 11.50 35.36 -14.98
CA HIS A 366 11.12 34.31 -14.05
C HIS A 366 10.53 33.14 -14.83
N ARG A 367 11.15 31.96 -14.68
CA ARG A 367 10.74 30.73 -15.38
C ARG A 367 9.29 30.36 -15.06
N GLY A 368 8.80 30.70 -13.87
CA GLY A 368 7.49 30.30 -13.38
C GLY A 368 7.44 28.81 -13.02
N TYR A 369 6.41 28.43 -12.27
CA TYR A 369 6.26 27.07 -11.74
C TYR A 369 6.23 26.00 -12.82
N MET A 370 5.51 26.23 -13.92
CA MET A 370 5.33 25.25 -14.99
C MET A 370 6.66 24.92 -15.71
N LEU A 371 7.41 25.96 -16.14
CA LEU A 371 8.66 25.74 -16.87
C LEU A 371 9.74 25.17 -15.96
N ASP A 372 9.76 25.59 -14.70
CA ASP A 372 10.65 25.02 -13.69
C ASP A 372 10.39 23.53 -13.48
N THR A 373 9.12 23.14 -13.33
CA THR A 373 8.73 21.72 -13.21
C THR A 373 9.14 20.93 -14.46
N LEU A 374 8.90 21.46 -15.67
CA LEU A 374 9.31 20.81 -16.93
C LEU A 374 10.83 20.62 -17.02
N TRP A 375 11.60 21.58 -16.52
CA TRP A 375 13.06 21.52 -16.46
C TRP A 375 13.53 20.41 -15.50
N HIS A 376 12.89 20.30 -14.33
CA HIS A 376 13.20 19.28 -13.32
C HIS A 376 12.86 17.85 -13.77
N ILE A 377 11.72 17.67 -14.45
CA ILE A 377 11.33 16.33 -14.92
C ILE A 377 12.06 15.89 -16.19
N CYS A 378 12.82 16.77 -16.86
CA CYS A 378 13.43 16.48 -18.15
C CYS A 378 14.37 15.26 -18.11
N LEU A 379 15.29 15.20 -17.14
CA LEU A 379 16.22 14.08 -17.00
C LEU A 379 15.53 12.77 -16.57
N PRO A 380 14.63 12.75 -15.57
CA PRO A 380 13.81 11.57 -15.25
C PRO A 380 13.02 11.06 -16.46
N VAL A 381 12.35 11.97 -17.19
CA VAL A 381 11.57 11.63 -18.38
C VAL A 381 12.48 11.08 -19.47
N ALA A 382 13.66 11.67 -19.69
CA ALA A 382 14.64 11.15 -20.64
C ALA A 382 15.05 9.71 -20.33
N CYS A 383 15.25 9.38 -19.04
CA CYS A 383 15.56 8.02 -18.58
C CYS A 383 14.47 7.01 -18.99
N PHE A 384 13.20 7.39 -18.84
CA PHE A 384 12.10 6.53 -19.27
C PHE A 384 11.96 6.47 -20.78
N VAL A 385 12.08 7.63 -21.43
CA VAL A 385 11.86 7.76 -22.87
C VAL A 385 12.86 6.93 -23.64
N TYR A 386 14.15 6.97 -23.32
CA TYR A 386 15.15 6.19 -24.07
C TYR A 386 14.94 4.67 -23.88
N SER A 387 14.62 4.25 -22.65
CA SER A 387 14.42 2.83 -22.33
C SER A 387 13.15 2.29 -22.98
N GLY A 388 12.06 3.05 -22.92
CA GLY A 388 10.80 2.72 -23.58
C GLY A 388 10.92 2.76 -25.10
N PHE A 389 11.65 3.74 -25.66
CA PHE A 389 11.93 3.86 -27.09
C PHE A 389 12.66 2.63 -27.62
N ALA A 390 13.70 2.16 -26.93
CA ALA A 390 14.48 1.00 -27.35
C ALA A 390 13.60 -0.26 -27.46
N VAL A 391 12.79 -0.54 -26.44
CA VAL A 391 11.91 -1.71 -26.39
C VAL A 391 10.76 -1.59 -27.40
N LEU A 392 10.05 -0.45 -27.39
CA LEU A 392 8.85 -0.28 -28.21
C LEU A 392 9.18 -0.17 -29.70
N SER A 393 10.29 0.48 -30.08
CA SER A 393 10.71 0.57 -31.50
C SER A 393 11.10 -0.80 -32.04
N LYS A 394 11.86 -1.57 -31.25
CA LYS A 394 12.26 -2.94 -31.60
C LYS A 394 11.04 -3.85 -31.76
N GLN A 395 10.08 -3.77 -30.83
CA GLN A 395 8.87 -4.58 -30.88
C GLN A 395 7.96 -4.16 -32.04
N THR A 396 7.82 -2.84 -32.30
CA THR A 396 7.06 -2.31 -33.45
C THR A 396 7.67 -2.82 -34.76
N ARG A 397 9.00 -2.76 -34.88
CA ARG A 397 9.70 -3.26 -36.06
C ARG A 397 9.44 -4.76 -36.27
N ALA A 398 9.56 -5.57 -35.22
CA ALA A 398 9.31 -7.01 -35.29
C ALA A 398 7.86 -7.31 -35.72
N ALA A 399 6.87 -6.70 -35.06
CA ALA A 399 5.46 -6.89 -35.37
C ALA A 399 5.11 -6.48 -36.81
N MET A 400 5.72 -5.40 -37.33
CA MET A 400 5.55 -4.98 -38.71
C MET A 400 6.13 -5.99 -39.70
N LEU A 401 7.33 -6.52 -39.44
CA LEU A 401 7.97 -7.52 -40.29
C LEU A 401 7.20 -8.84 -40.36
N ASP A 402 6.67 -9.31 -39.23
CA ASP A 402 5.83 -10.50 -39.19
C ASP A 402 4.57 -10.31 -40.06
N ASN A 403 3.93 -9.15 -39.94
CA ASN A 403 2.75 -8.81 -40.72
C ASN A 403 3.05 -8.53 -42.20
N PHE A 404 4.23 -8.02 -42.56
CA PHE A 404 4.64 -7.85 -43.97
C PHE A 404 4.69 -9.18 -44.73
N ASN A 405 4.97 -10.28 -44.03
CA ASN A 405 5.04 -11.63 -44.60
C ASN A 405 3.68 -12.35 -44.67
N ALA A 406 2.60 -11.71 -44.22
CA ALA A 406 1.28 -12.33 -44.19
C ALA A 406 0.57 -12.34 -45.57
N ASP A 407 -0.28 -13.35 -45.81
CA ASP A 407 -0.97 -13.57 -47.09
C ASP A 407 -1.87 -12.40 -47.52
N TYR A 408 -2.48 -11.70 -46.56
CA TYR A 408 -3.32 -10.53 -46.86
C TYR A 408 -2.50 -9.37 -47.43
N VAL A 409 -1.21 -9.24 -47.07
CA VAL A 409 -0.30 -8.22 -47.61
C VAL A 409 0.12 -8.59 -49.03
N ARG A 410 0.46 -9.86 -49.27
CA ARG A 410 0.77 -10.37 -50.62
C ARG A 410 -0.41 -10.12 -51.57
N THR A 411 -1.62 -10.38 -51.10
CA THR A 411 -2.86 -10.13 -51.86
C THR A 411 -3.06 -8.63 -52.14
N ALA A 412 -2.86 -7.76 -51.14
CA ALA A 412 -2.98 -6.31 -51.32
C ALA A 412 -1.96 -5.77 -52.35
N ARG A 413 -0.71 -6.25 -52.28
CA ARG A 413 0.34 -5.91 -53.27
C ARG A 413 -0.02 -6.41 -54.68
N ALA A 414 -0.54 -7.63 -54.80
CA ALA A 414 -0.98 -8.20 -56.08
C ALA A 414 -2.15 -7.41 -56.70
N LYS A 415 -3.01 -6.80 -55.88
CA LYS A 415 -4.07 -5.88 -56.32
C LYS A 415 -3.57 -4.48 -56.72
N GLY A 416 -2.26 -4.20 -56.64
CA GLY A 416 -1.68 -2.90 -56.99
C GLY A 416 -1.93 -1.80 -55.97
N VAL A 417 -2.27 -2.14 -54.71
CA VAL A 417 -2.44 -1.15 -53.65
C VAL A 417 -1.13 -0.40 -53.43
N ARG A 418 -1.19 0.94 -53.32
CA ARG A 418 -0.01 1.78 -53.11
C ARG A 418 0.76 1.33 -51.87
N ASN A 419 2.10 1.34 -51.93
CA ASN A 419 2.96 0.89 -50.83
C ASN A 419 2.64 1.59 -49.50
N ILE A 420 2.33 2.89 -49.51
CA ILE A 420 1.99 3.61 -48.27
C ILE A 420 0.66 3.14 -47.66
N ASP A 421 -0.32 2.80 -48.49
CA ASP A 421 -1.59 2.22 -48.03
C ASP A 421 -1.37 0.79 -47.50
N VAL A 422 -0.49 0.00 -48.13
CA VAL A 422 -0.07 -1.31 -47.60
C VAL A 422 0.54 -1.17 -46.21
N VAL A 423 1.48 -0.23 -46.02
CA VAL A 423 2.14 -0.02 -44.72
C VAL A 423 1.15 0.44 -43.65
N PHE A 424 0.41 1.53 -43.88
CA PHE A 424 -0.42 2.14 -42.83
C PHE A 424 -1.77 1.45 -42.62
N LYS A 425 -2.48 1.08 -43.70
CA LYS A 425 -3.85 0.53 -43.58
C LYS A 425 -3.87 -0.98 -43.38
N HIS A 426 -2.90 -1.71 -43.94
CA HIS A 426 -2.89 -3.18 -43.89
C HIS A 426 -1.89 -3.72 -42.86
N VAL A 427 -0.64 -3.26 -42.85
CA VAL A 427 0.40 -3.85 -41.98
C VAL A 427 0.34 -3.26 -40.57
N PHE A 428 0.39 -1.93 -40.46
CA PHE A 428 0.45 -1.24 -39.16
C PHE A 428 -0.79 -1.49 -38.30
N ARG A 429 -1.99 -1.42 -38.90
CA ARG A 429 -3.23 -1.67 -38.18
C ARG A 429 -3.27 -3.05 -37.50
N ASN A 430 -2.76 -4.08 -38.17
CA ASN A 430 -2.67 -5.44 -37.60
C ASN A 430 -1.45 -5.60 -36.66
N SER A 431 -0.44 -4.73 -36.81
CA SER A 431 0.71 -4.67 -35.91
C SER A 431 0.44 -3.89 -34.62
N LEU A 432 -0.73 -3.27 -34.46
CA LEU A 432 -1.13 -2.59 -33.22
C LEU A 432 -1.43 -3.56 -32.09
N LEU A 433 -1.85 -4.79 -32.38
CA LEU A 433 -2.26 -5.75 -31.34
C LEU A 433 -1.09 -6.06 -30.37
N PRO A 434 0.13 -6.43 -30.83
CA PRO A 434 1.26 -6.61 -29.91
C PRO A 434 1.64 -5.33 -29.15
N LEU A 435 1.43 -4.14 -29.76
CA LEU A 435 1.75 -2.86 -29.11
C LEU A 435 0.77 -2.56 -27.98
N ILE A 436 -0.52 -2.86 -28.17
CA ILE A 436 -1.53 -2.78 -27.12
C ILE A 436 -1.20 -3.78 -26.00
N THR A 437 -0.70 -4.99 -26.34
CA THR A 437 -0.24 -5.95 -25.32
C THR A 437 0.91 -5.40 -24.49
N MET A 438 1.86 -4.72 -25.11
CA MET A 438 2.99 -4.11 -24.41
C MET A 438 2.57 -2.90 -23.57
N PHE A 439 1.55 -2.15 -23.99
CA PHE A 439 0.98 -1.10 -23.16
C PHE A 439 0.52 -1.64 -21.80
N VAL A 440 -0.11 -2.83 -21.78
CA VAL A 440 -0.59 -3.48 -20.55
C VAL A 440 0.51 -3.78 -19.55
N THR A 441 1.71 -4.12 -20.03
CA THR A 441 2.85 -4.42 -19.16
C THR A 441 3.62 -3.17 -18.77
N ILE A 442 3.78 -2.22 -19.70
CA ILE A 442 4.53 -0.99 -19.48
C ILE A 442 3.78 -0.02 -18.55
N PHE A 443 2.48 0.18 -18.76
CA PHE A 443 1.70 1.19 -18.05
C PHE A 443 1.65 0.95 -16.52
N PRO A 444 1.31 -0.25 -16.02
CA PRO A 444 1.36 -0.55 -14.59
C PRO A 444 2.77 -0.48 -14.03
N PHE A 445 3.78 -0.95 -14.77
CA PHE A 445 5.17 -0.91 -14.32
C PHE A 445 5.67 0.53 -14.13
N LEU A 446 5.24 1.44 -15.01
CA LEU A 446 5.54 2.87 -14.92
C LEU A 446 4.80 3.52 -13.73
N LEU A 447 3.52 3.20 -13.54
CA LEU A 447 2.69 3.79 -12.48
C LEU A 447 2.89 3.18 -11.09
N ALA A 448 3.33 1.92 -11.00
CA ALA A 448 3.68 1.26 -9.75
C ALA A 448 4.97 1.82 -9.12
N GLY A 449 5.45 2.93 -9.68
CA GLY A 449 6.65 3.61 -9.27
C GLY A 449 7.83 3.01 -10.01
N SER A 450 8.47 3.84 -10.82
CA SER A 450 9.89 3.62 -11.07
C SER A 450 10.66 4.05 -9.84
N VAL A 451 10.57 3.22 -8.80
CA VAL A 451 11.18 3.39 -7.48
C VAL A 451 12.60 3.91 -7.60
N VAL A 452 13.36 3.34 -8.53
CA VAL A 452 14.77 3.65 -8.69
C VAL A 452 15.01 5.04 -9.29
N ILE A 453 14.28 5.42 -10.35
CA ILE A 453 14.45 6.75 -10.97
C ILE A 453 13.93 7.83 -10.03
N GLU A 454 12.77 7.63 -9.41
CA GLU A 454 12.25 8.56 -8.41
C GLU A 454 13.25 8.75 -7.26
N LYS A 455 13.90 7.68 -6.80
CA LYS A 455 14.92 7.77 -5.75
C LYS A 455 16.21 8.47 -6.22
N ILE A 456 16.67 8.22 -7.44
CA ILE A 456 17.87 8.84 -8.02
C ILE A 456 17.68 10.36 -8.13
N PHE A 457 16.52 10.81 -8.60
CA PHE A 457 16.22 12.24 -8.77
C PHE A 457 15.52 12.87 -7.55
N SER A 458 15.39 12.13 -6.43
CA SER A 458 14.69 12.56 -5.21
C SER A 458 13.27 13.11 -5.46
N ILE A 459 12.51 12.46 -6.34
CA ILE A 459 11.13 12.82 -6.65
C ILE A 459 10.19 12.13 -5.65
N PRO A 460 9.29 12.87 -4.99
CA PRO A 460 8.36 12.31 -4.00
C PRO A 460 7.16 11.61 -4.65
N GLY A 461 7.43 10.52 -5.39
CA GLY A 461 6.40 9.71 -6.06
C GLY A 461 6.01 8.43 -5.30
N MET A 462 5.07 7.68 -5.84
CA MET A 462 4.57 6.41 -5.30
C MET A 462 5.68 5.37 -5.11
N GLY A 463 6.67 5.34 -6.01
CA GLY A 463 7.78 4.42 -5.92
C GLY A 463 8.68 4.71 -4.72
N SER A 464 8.93 6.00 -4.45
CA SER A 464 9.68 6.42 -3.26
C SER A 464 8.95 6.01 -1.96
N LEU A 465 7.63 6.15 -1.90
CA LEU A 465 6.80 5.73 -0.77
C LEU A 465 6.86 4.23 -0.53
N VAL A 466 6.85 3.41 -1.59
CA VAL A 466 7.00 1.95 -1.46
C VAL A 466 8.34 1.59 -0.86
N LEU A 467 9.44 2.17 -1.34
CA LEU A 467 10.78 1.89 -0.83
C LEU A 467 10.92 2.29 0.64
N GLU A 468 10.37 3.44 1.00
CA GLU A 468 10.34 3.91 2.38
C GLU A 468 9.53 2.96 3.28
N ALA A 469 8.36 2.52 2.81
CA ALA A 469 7.52 1.57 3.54
C ALA A 469 8.25 0.23 3.78
N ILE A 470 9.04 -0.25 2.80
CA ILE A 470 9.89 -1.44 2.96
C ILE A 470 11.00 -1.17 4.00
N THR A 471 11.68 -0.03 3.88
CA THR A 471 12.84 0.32 4.72
C THR A 471 12.44 0.51 6.18
N LEU A 472 11.35 1.25 6.41
CA LEU A 472 10.79 1.52 7.74
C LEU A 472 9.90 0.39 8.26
N ARG A 473 9.72 -0.67 7.46
CA ARG A 473 8.81 -1.79 7.74
C ARG A 473 7.40 -1.32 8.09
N ASP A 474 6.94 -0.24 7.45
CA ASP A 474 5.59 0.31 7.62
C ASP A 474 4.59 -0.51 6.81
N ARG A 475 3.85 -1.35 7.51
CA ARG A 475 2.95 -2.33 6.89
C ARG A 475 1.66 -1.73 6.35
N GLU A 476 1.08 -0.72 7.01
CA GLU A 476 -0.12 -0.06 6.50
C GLU A 476 0.20 0.59 5.15
N LEU A 477 1.35 1.28 5.07
CA LEU A 477 1.81 1.92 3.84
C LEU A 477 2.16 0.88 2.75
N LEU A 478 2.80 -0.25 3.09
CA LEU A 478 3.08 -1.33 2.13
C LEU A 478 1.81 -1.96 1.54
N LEU A 479 0.87 -2.31 2.41
CA LEU A 479 -0.38 -2.96 2.04
C LEU A 479 -1.28 -2.02 1.22
N ALA A 480 -1.37 -0.75 1.62
CA ALA A 480 -2.10 0.27 0.87
C ALA A 480 -1.49 0.50 -0.52
N ASN A 481 -0.16 0.68 -0.62
CA ASN A 481 0.51 0.83 -1.91
C ASN A 481 0.29 -0.39 -2.81
N THR A 482 0.34 -1.60 -2.25
CA THR A 482 0.07 -2.83 -3.00
C THR A 482 -1.32 -2.82 -3.63
N ILE A 483 -2.34 -2.39 -2.88
CA ILE A 483 -3.71 -2.29 -3.41
C ILE A 483 -3.79 -1.25 -4.51
N ILE A 484 -3.21 -0.07 -4.33
CA ILE A 484 -3.21 0.98 -5.35
C ILE A 484 -2.55 0.47 -6.63
N ILE A 485 -1.38 -0.17 -6.52
CA ILE A 485 -0.68 -0.79 -7.64
C ILE A 485 -1.54 -1.87 -8.32
N ALA A 486 -2.17 -2.74 -7.54
CA ALA A 486 -3.04 -3.79 -8.06
C ALA A 486 -4.26 -3.22 -8.79
N VAL A 487 -4.91 -2.19 -8.23
CA VAL A 487 -6.03 -1.50 -8.87
C VAL A 487 -5.59 -0.84 -10.17
N ILE A 488 -4.47 -0.10 -10.17
CA ILE A 488 -3.92 0.51 -11.38
C ILE A 488 -3.61 -0.55 -12.44
N ASN A 489 -3.03 -1.69 -12.05
CA ASN A 489 -2.74 -2.80 -12.96
C ASN A 489 -4.03 -3.39 -13.57
N LEU A 490 -5.06 -3.60 -12.76
CA LEU A 490 -6.36 -4.08 -13.24
C LEU A 490 -7.05 -3.06 -14.17
N LEU A 491 -6.95 -1.76 -13.87
CA LEU A 491 -7.44 -0.69 -14.75
C LEU A 491 -6.68 -0.66 -16.09
N ALA A 492 -5.37 -0.89 -16.07
CA ALA A 492 -4.56 -0.98 -17.29
C ALA A 492 -4.95 -2.18 -18.16
N LEU A 493 -5.20 -3.34 -17.54
CA LEU A 493 -5.72 -4.54 -18.22
C LEU A 493 -7.08 -4.27 -18.87
N LEU A 494 -7.98 -3.59 -18.17
CA LEU A 494 -9.27 -3.20 -18.74
C LEU A 494 -9.13 -2.21 -19.89
N LEU A 495 -8.26 -1.21 -19.74
CA LEU A 495 -7.98 -0.25 -20.80
C LEU A 495 -7.43 -0.96 -22.04
N ALA A 496 -6.60 -1.97 -21.88
CA ALA A 496 -6.09 -2.78 -22.97
C ALA A 496 -7.19 -3.57 -23.70
N ASP A 497 -8.08 -4.20 -22.95
CA ASP A 497 -9.23 -4.90 -23.53
C ASP A 497 -10.09 -3.96 -24.39
N ILE A 498 -10.28 -2.71 -23.93
CA ILE A 498 -10.96 -1.67 -24.71
C ILE A 498 -10.16 -1.30 -25.96
N LEU A 499 -8.84 -1.11 -25.84
CA LEU A 499 -7.97 -0.79 -26.97
C LEU A 499 -7.95 -1.90 -28.03
N TYR A 500 -8.00 -3.18 -27.63
CA TYR A 500 -8.12 -4.30 -28.57
C TYR A 500 -9.43 -4.27 -29.35
N ALA A 501 -10.55 -4.06 -28.65
CA ALA A 501 -11.87 -3.93 -29.28
C ALA A 501 -11.92 -2.79 -30.31
N LEU A 502 -11.24 -1.68 -30.01
CA LEU A 502 -11.16 -0.51 -30.89
C LEU A 502 -10.22 -0.76 -32.09
N ALA A 503 -9.12 -1.48 -31.88
CA ALA A 503 -8.14 -1.75 -32.93
C ALA A 503 -8.64 -2.77 -33.96
N ASP A 504 -9.29 -3.85 -33.48
CA ASP A 504 -9.88 -4.89 -34.32
C ASP A 504 -11.34 -5.17 -33.93
N PRO A 505 -12.32 -4.71 -34.74
CA PRO A 505 -13.74 -4.96 -34.49
C PRO A 505 -14.17 -6.43 -34.65
N ARG A 506 -13.27 -7.31 -35.12
CA ARG A 506 -13.50 -8.78 -35.15
C ARG A 506 -13.29 -9.43 -33.79
N VAL A 507 -12.68 -8.73 -32.84
CA VAL A 507 -12.58 -9.18 -31.45
C VAL A 507 -13.96 -9.01 -30.81
N THR A 508 -14.83 -9.99 -31.04
CA THR A 508 -16.14 -10.07 -30.39
C THR A 508 -16.00 -10.76 -29.05
N TYR A 509 -16.33 -10.04 -27.98
CA TYR A 509 -16.40 -10.58 -26.64
C TYR A 509 -17.82 -11.07 -26.36
N ASP A 510 -18.04 -12.39 -26.49
CA ASP A 510 -19.31 -13.08 -26.19
C ASP A 510 -19.53 -13.31 -24.67
#